data_AF-A0AAF0DEJ9-F1
#
_entry.id   AF-A0AAF0DEJ9-F1
#
_cell.length_a   1.000
_cell.length_b   1.000
_cell.length_c   1.000
_cell.angle_alpha   90.00
_cell.angle_beta   90.00
_cell.angle_gamma   90.00
#
_symmetry.space_group_name_H-M   'P 1'
#
loop_
_entity.id
_entity.type
_entity.pdbx_description
1 polymer ?
#
loop_
_entity_poly.entity_id
_entity_poly.type
_entity_poly.pdbx_seq_one_letter_code
_entity_poly.pdbx_strand_id
1 'polypeptide(L)'
;MLPSYLKSQTMVPLLSLLSLLVQLVWANVEKTVFIAPPADAAELPSSLRPANLANIDTLSPSARSIRKHLDASFSSEKDPLGVRSWFHLVDLRPGQRYELRICWLATLMANHQQPTSFHLNTYTIADILDSPSLLSSLITYSASPHRQRIEYPSPAKVPSASPDQRSLLLAIDTAADYFTLNQTLMNDVPPVLADIILDPYLLNVFPKSLVPTAGYVAVTTVIALFVCRFVLSRAQGIIASSSTIELDMKKKSK
;
A
#
# COMPACT_ATOMS: atom_id res chain seq x y z
N MET A 1 -30.17 4.32 36.11
CA MET A 1 -29.67 3.09 35.46
C MET A 1 -30.28 3.01 34.07
N LEU A 2 -29.53 3.32 33.00
CA LEU A 2 -30.03 3.05 31.64
C LEU A 2 -29.94 1.54 31.38
N PRO A 3 -30.96 0.90 30.76
CA PRO A 3 -30.95 -0.54 30.53
C PRO A 3 -29.81 -0.90 29.57
N SER A 4 -28.98 -1.86 29.97
CA SER A 4 -27.87 -2.44 29.20
C SER A 4 -28.28 -2.99 27.83
N TYR A 5 -29.57 -3.27 27.63
CA TYR A 5 -30.14 -3.77 26.39
C TYR A 5 -30.11 -2.78 25.21
N LEU A 6 -30.28 -1.47 25.45
CA LEU A 6 -30.30 -0.45 24.38
C LEU A 6 -28.92 -0.19 23.75
N LYS A 7 -27.83 -0.56 24.43
CA LYS A 7 -26.45 -0.43 23.91
C LYS A 7 -26.10 -1.47 22.85
N SER A 8 -26.69 -2.67 22.93
CA SER A 8 -26.35 -3.78 22.02
C SER A 8 -27.02 -3.61 20.65
N GLN A 9 -28.24 -3.08 20.62
CA GLN A 9 -29.05 -3.00 19.40
C GLN A 9 -28.60 -1.89 18.42
N THR A 10 -27.88 -0.87 18.90
CA THR A 10 -27.30 0.20 18.05
C THR A 10 -25.90 -0.12 17.54
N MET A 11 -25.16 -1.04 18.17
CA MET A 11 -23.83 -1.45 17.71
C MET A 11 -23.87 -2.29 16.43
N VAL A 12 -24.85 -3.19 16.31
CA VAL A 12 -25.00 -4.07 15.12
C VAL A 12 -25.20 -3.28 13.81
N PRO A 13 -26.13 -2.31 13.71
CA PRO A 13 -26.29 -1.53 12.48
C PRO A 13 -25.08 -0.64 12.19
N LEU A 14 -24.39 -0.14 13.22
CA LEU A 14 -23.18 0.66 13.06
C LEU A 14 -22.01 -0.18 12.52
N LEU A 15 -21.80 -1.38 13.05
CA LEU A 15 -20.79 -2.32 12.54
C LEU A 15 -21.12 -2.79 11.12
N SER A 16 -22.39 -3.04 10.82
CA SER A 16 -22.84 -3.39 9.46
C SER A 16 -22.57 -2.25 8.47
N LEU A 17 -22.92 -1.01 8.82
CA LEU A 17 -22.64 0.17 8.02
C LEU A 17 -21.14 0.39 7.82
N LEU A 18 -20.34 0.19 8.87
CA LEU A 18 -18.88 0.30 8.79
C LEU A 18 -18.30 -0.77 7.85
N SER A 19 -18.81 -2.00 7.91
CA SER A 19 -18.41 -3.09 7.02
C SER A 19 -18.74 -2.80 5.56
N LEU A 20 -19.89 -2.18 5.28
CA LEU A 20 -20.28 -1.74 3.94
C LEU A 20 -19.35 -0.63 3.42
N LEU A 21 -19.00 0.34 4.28
CA LEU A 21 -18.12 1.46 3.92
C LEU A 21 -16.69 1.03 3.56
N VAL A 22 -16.18 -0.06 4.16
CA VAL A 22 -14.84 -0.58 3.85
C VAL A 22 -14.71 -1.08 2.40
N GLN A 23 -15.81 -1.50 1.76
CA GLN A 23 -15.78 -1.99 0.37
C GLN A 23 -15.77 -0.89 -0.70
N LEU A 24 -15.97 0.38 -0.30
CA LEU A 24 -16.09 1.51 -1.24
C LEU A 24 -14.77 2.22 -1.56
N VAL A 25 -13.65 1.80 -0.95
CA VAL A 25 -12.35 2.46 -1.16
C VAL A 25 -11.57 1.71 -2.23
N TRP A 26 -11.77 2.12 -3.49
CA TRP A 26 -10.90 1.75 -4.60
C TRP A 26 -9.84 2.84 -4.73
N ALA A 27 -8.60 2.49 -4.42
CA ALA A 27 -7.45 3.35 -4.64
C ALA A 27 -6.61 2.75 -5.76
N ASN A 28 -5.87 3.61 -6.46
CA ASN A 28 -4.84 3.20 -7.42
C ASN A 28 -3.63 2.68 -6.66
N VAL A 29 -3.82 1.51 -6.05
CA VAL A 29 -2.81 0.80 -5.28
C VAL A 29 -2.94 -0.67 -5.57
N GLU A 30 -1.80 -1.28 -5.86
CA GLU A 30 -1.68 -2.73 -5.92
C GLU A 30 -0.71 -3.16 -4.82
N LYS A 31 -0.98 -4.30 -4.20
CA LYS A 31 -0.23 -4.74 -3.02
C LYS A 31 0.08 -6.22 -3.07
N THR A 32 1.27 -6.55 -2.58
CA THR A 32 1.65 -7.92 -2.27
C THR A 32 2.22 -7.99 -0.86
N VAL A 33 2.06 -9.15 -0.22
CA VAL A 33 2.48 -9.35 1.16
C VAL A 33 3.29 -10.63 1.21
N PHE A 34 4.48 -10.55 1.77
CA PHE A 34 5.41 -11.67 1.83
C PHE A 34 6.08 -11.74 3.21
N ILE A 35 6.69 -12.89 3.48
CA ILE A 35 7.50 -13.11 4.68
C ILE A 35 8.95 -13.19 4.22
N ALA A 36 9.83 -12.46 4.91
CA ALA A 36 11.24 -12.51 4.61
C ALA A 36 11.81 -13.93 4.86
N PRO A 37 12.76 -14.39 4.02
CA PRO A 37 13.33 -15.71 4.13
C PRO A 37 13.91 -15.99 5.53
N PRO A 38 13.88 -17.26 5.98
CA PRO A 38 14.48 -17.65 7.24
C PRO A 38 16.01 -17.48 7.23
N ALA A 39 16.63 -17.50 8.42
CA ALA A 39 18.06 -17.22 8.59
C ALA A 39 19.00 -18.28 8.00
N ASP A 40 18.48 -19.43 7.59
CA ASP A 40 19.17 -20.52 6.92
C ASP A 40 18.98 -20.51 5.39
N ALA A 41 18.20 -19.57 4.86
CA ALA A 41 17.99 -19.44 3.42
C ALA A 41 19.30 -19.10 2.69
N ALA A 42 19.52 -19.74 1.53
CA ALA A 42 20.72 -19.60 0.71
C ALA A 42 21.03 -18.12 0.40
N GLU A 43 22.30 -17.74 0.60
CA GLU A 43 22.79 -16.43 0.19
C GLU A 43 22.94 -16.34 -1.34
N LEU A 44 22.93 -15.10 -1.83
CA LEU A 44 23.08 -14.79 -3.25
C LEU A 44 24.42 -15.37 -3.78
N PRO A 45 24.39 -16.26 -4.79
CA PRO A 45 25.60 -16.79 -5.40
C PRO A 45 26.51 -15.66 -5.89
N SER A 46 27.82 -15.91 -5.89
CA SER A 46 28.83 -14.92 -6.31
C SER A 46 28.56 -14.30 -7.69
N SER A 47 27.89 -15.03 -8.60
CA SER A 47 27.49 -14.59 -9.94
C SER A 47 26.34 -13.58 -9.97
N LEU A 48 25.50 -13.53 -8.93
CA LEU A 48 24.39 -12.59 -8.79
C LEU A 48 24.69 -11.48 -7.77
N ARG A 49 25.95 -11.34 -7.33
CA ARG A 49 26.34 -10.29 -6.37
C ARG A 49 25.90 -8.89 -6.81
N PRO A 50 25.73 -7.93 -5.88
CA PRO A 50 25.27 -6.57 -6.17
C PRO A 50 26.03 -5.85 -7.30
N ALA A 51 27.30 -6.19 -7.52
CA ALA A 51 28.11 -5.66 -8.62
C ALA A 51 27.54 -5.98 -10.02
N ASN A 52 26.88 -7.13 -10.19
CA ASN A 52 26.22 -7.53 -11.45
C ASN A 52 24.76 -7.06 -11.52
N LEU A 53 24.18 -6.64 -10.38
CA LEU A 53 22.85 -6.04 -10.25
C LEU A 53 22.93 -4.50 -10.16
N ALA A 54 24.05 -3.88 -10.57
CA ALA A 54 24.32 -2.47 -10.32
C ALA A 54 23.26 -1.51 -10.89
N ASN A 55 22.52 -1.94 -11.91
CA ASN A 55 21.46 -1.17 -12.56
C ASN A 55 20.06 -1.43 -11.97
N ILE A 56 19.94 -2.32 -10.97
CA ILE A 56 18.68 -2.62 -10.31
C ILE A 56 18.53 -1.77 -9.06
N ASP A 57 17.39 -1.09 -8.98
CA ASP A 57 17.04 -0.27 -7.83
C ASP A 57 16.81 -1.12 -6.59
N THR A 58 17.25 -0.61 -5.45
CA THR A 58 17.25 -1.33 -4.18
C THR A 58 16.32 -0.66 -3.15
N LEU A 59 15.35 -1.41 -2.61
CA LEU A 59 14.52 -1.01 -1.48
C LEU A 59 14.99 -1.68 -0.19
N SER A 60 14.93 -0.95 0.92
CA SER A 60 15.20 -1.50 2.24
C SER A 60 14.23 -0.94 3.29
N PRO A 61 14.11 -1.55 4.47
CA PRO A 61 13.31 -0.99 5.55
C PRO A 61 13.79 0.38 6.04
N SER A 62 15.00 0.82 5.66
CA SER A 62 15.53 2.16 5.91
C SER A 62 15.24 3.11 4.73
N ALA A 63 15.36 2.63 3.50
CA ALA A 63 14.99 3.32 2.26
C ALA A 63 13.70 2.71 1.69
N ARG A 64 12.57 3.02 2.34
CA ARG A 64 11.30 2.31 2.16
C ARG A 64 10.57 2.63 0.87
N SER A 65 10.96 3.66 0.13
CA SER A 65 10.16 4.13 -1.01
C SER A 65 11.03 4.56 -2.18
N ILE A 66 10.64 4.18 -3.39
CA ILE A 66 11.24 4.60 -4.64
C ILE A 66 10.14 5.14 -5.55
N ARG A 67 10.37 6.33 -6.11
CA ARG A 67 9.52 6.93 -7.15
C ARG A 67 10.17 6.72 -8.52
N LYS A 68 9.48 6.06 -9.45
CA LYS A 68 10.05 5.67 -10.74
C LYS A 68 9.00 5.61 -11.85
N HIS A 69 9.42 5.90 -13.07
CA HIS A 69 8.63 5.61 -14.27
C HIS A 69 8.82 4.14 -14.66
N LEU A 70 7.73 3.38 -14.69
CA LEU A 70 7.71 1.99 -15.11
C LEU A 70 7.22 1.91 -16.55
N ASP A 71 7.98 1.26 -17.41
CA ASP A 71 7.55 0.96 -18.77
C ASP A 71 6.34 0.03 -18.72
N ALA A 72 5.41 0.24 -19.65
CA ALA A 72 4.18 -0.53 -19.76
C ALA A 72 3.97 -0.93 -21.22
N SER A 73 3.25 -2.02 -21.44
CA SER A 73 2.83 -2.44 -22.78
C SER A 73 1.46 -3.09 -22.70
N PHE A 74 0.74 -3.13 -23.83
CA PHE A 74 -0.47 -3.94 -23.91
C PHE A 74 -0.12 -5.42 -23.81
N SER A 75 -0.99 -6.18 -23.15
CA SER A 75 -0.90 -7.63 -23.07
C SER A 75 -0.79 -8.24 -24.46
N SER A 76 0.22 -9.08 -24.65
CA SER A 76 0.45 -9.84 -25.88
C SER A 76 0.51 -11.33 -25.59
N GLU A 77 0.49 -12.16 -26.64
CA GLU A 77 0.61 -13.62 -26.48
C GLU A 77 1.95 -14.02 -25.82
N LYS A 78 3.01 -13.25 -26.07
CA LYS A 78 4.33 -13.49 -25.48
C LYS A 78 4.44 -12.93 -24.07
N ASP A 79 3.86 -11.76 -23.85
CA ASP A 79 3.94 -11.00 -22.60
C ASP A 79 2.52 -10.63 -22.14
N PRO A 80 1.76 -11.59 -21.56
CA PRO A 80 0.37 -11.38 -21.19
C PRO A 80 0.20 -10.37 -20.04
N LEU A 81 1.24 -10.17 -19.22
CA LEU A 81 1.25 -9.24 -18.10
C LEU A 81 2.01 -7.93 -18.40
N GLY A 82 2.35 -7.69 -19.67
CA GLY A 82 3.07 -6.50 -20.09
C GLY A 82 4.57 -6.55 -19.78
N VAL A 83 5.17 -5.41 -19.42
CA VAL A 83 6.62 -5.27 -19.24
C VAL A 83 7.05 -5.58 -17.82
N ARG A 84 8.09 -6.40 -17.66
CA ARG A 84 8.68 -6.74 -16.36
C ARG A 84 9.79 -5.77 -15.95
N SER A 85 9.66 -5.24 -14.75
CA SER A 85 10.70 -4.48 -14.04
C SER A 85 11.20 -5.21 -12.81
N TRP A 86 12.51 -5.12 -12.53
CA TRP A 86 13.13 -5.79 -11.39
C TRP A 86 13.64 -4.81 -10.34
N PHE A 87 13.51 -5.20 -9.07
CA PHE A 87 13.98 -4.48 -7.90
C PHE A 87 14.61 -5.44 -6.90
N HIS A 88 15.57 -4.95 -6.14
CA HIS A 88 16.24 -5.72 -5.09
C HIS A 88 15.74 -5.28 -3.72
N LEU A 89 15.23 -6.21 -2.92
CA LEU A 89 14.81 -5.96 -1.55
C LEU A 89 15.94 -6.42 -0.63
N VAL A 90 16.48 -5.53 0.19
CA VAL A 90 17.60 -5.81 1.10
C VAL A 90 17.27 -5.47 2.53
N ASP A 91 18.13 -5.90 3.45
CA ASP A 91 18.02 -5.63 4.88
C ASP A 91 16.71 -6.13 5.50
N LEU A 92 16.17 -7.21 4.94
CA LEU A 92 14.96 -7.85 5.45
C LEU A 92 15.29 -8.66 6.71
N ARG A 93 14.44 -8.53 7.73
CA ARG A 93 14.56 -9.29 8.97
C ARG A 93 13.98 -10.69 8.78
N PRO A 94 14.68 -11.79 9.12
CA PRO A 94 14.15 -13.14 8.97
C PRO A 94 12.80 -13.34 9.65
N GLY A 95 11.84 -13.98 8.97
CA GLY A 95 10.50 -14.28 9.52
C GLY A 95 9.60 -13.05 9.73
N GLN A 96 10.08 -11.86 9.38
CA GLN A 96 9.31 -10.64 9.43
C GLN A 96 8.40 -10.54 8.20
N ARG A 97 7.15 -10.18 8.41
CA ARG A 97 6.17 -9.92 7.35
C ARG A 97 6.35 -8.50 6.84
N TYR A 98 6.28 -8.36 5.52
CA TYR A 98 6.38 -7.09 4.81
C TYR A 98 5.21 -6.97 3.83
N GLU A 99 4.75 -5.75 3.65
CA GLU A 99 3.82 -5.39 2.58
C GLU A 99 4.52 -4.44 1.63
N LEU A 100 4.40 -4.77 0.35
CA LEU A 100 4.87 -3.96 -0.73
C LEU A 100 3.67 -3.37 -1.44
N ARG A 101 3.68 -2.04 -1.61
CA ARG A 101 2.63 -1.29 -2.29
C ARG A 101 3.22 -0.60 -3.50
N ILE A 102 2.51 -0.63 -4.61
CA ILE A 102 2.73 0.28 -5.70
C ILE A 102 1.54 1.24 -5.77
N CYS A 103 1.83 2.53 -5.65
CA CYS A 103 0.85 3.60 -5.79
C CYS A 103 1.14 4.34 -7.09
N TRP A 104 0.13 4.67 -7.88
CA TRP A 104 0.33 5.47 -9.09
C TRP A 104 -0.71 6.56 -9.20
N LEU A 105 -0.33 7.66 -9.84
CA LEU A 105 -1.26 8.74 -10.12
C LEU A 105 -2.26 8.27 -11.18
N ALA A 106 -3.56 8.42 -10.89
CA ALA A 106 -4.62 8.23 -11.88
C ALA A 106 -4.57 9.29 -13.01
N THR A 107 -3.84 10.38 -12.78
CA THR A 107 -4.00 11.63 -13.52
C THR A 107 -2.66 12.29 -13.88
N LEU A 108 -2.62 12.76 -15.14
CA LEU A 108 -1.68 13.66 -15.83
C LEU A 108 -0.38 13.04 -16.35
N MET A 109 0.01 13.26 -17.61
CA MET A 109 -0.13 14.48 -18.43
C MET A 109 -0.98 14.31 -19.71
N ALA A 110 -1.73 15.37 -20.05
CA ALA A 110 -2.50 15.59 -21.28
C ALA A 110 -3.48 14.46 -21.68
N ASN A 111 -4.71 14.57 -21.16
CA ASN A 111 -5.93 13.98 -21.75
C ASN A 111 -6.14 12.47 -21.68
N HIS A 112 -5.30 11.69 -21.00
CA HIS A 112 -5.56 10.25 -20.84
C HIS A 112 -5.44 9.76 -19.40
N GLN A 113 -6.53 9.15 -18.94
CA GLN A 113 -6.52 8.22 -17.82
C GLN A 113 -5.88 6.94 -18.35
N GLN A 114 -4.78 6.48 -17.74
CA GLN A 114 -4.13 5.23 -18.10
C GLN A 114 -4.41 4.19 -17.02
N PRO A 115 -5.56 3.50 -17.06
CA PRO A 115 -5.70 2.27 -16.31
C PRO A 115 -4.53 1.36 -16.67
N THR A 116 -3.77 1.01 -15.65
CA THR A 116 -2.55 0.23 -15.75
C THR A 116 -2.68 -0.87 -14.71
N SER A 117 -2.57 -2.12 -15.15
CA SER A 117 -2.55 -3.26 -14.27
C SER A 117 -1.12 -3.53 -13.83
N PHE A 118 -0.93 -3.72 -12.53
CA PHE A 118 0.35 -4.08 -11.95
C PHE A 118 0.23 -5.48 -11.34
N HIS A 119 1.26 -6.31 -11.52
CA HIS A 119 1.37 -7.59 -10.83
C HIS A 119 2.72 -7.66 -10.11
N LEU A 120 2.69 -7.93 -8.80
CA LEU A 120 3.88 -7.87 -7.96
C LEU A 120 4.20 -9.25 -7.41
N ASN A 121 5.37 -9.78 -7.78
CA ASN A 121 5.84 -11.08 -7.36
C ASN A 121 7.22 -10.97 -6.70
N THR A 122 7.39 -11.64 -5.57
CA THR A 122 8.69 -11.74 -4.89
C THR A 122 9.28 -13.12 -5.08
N TYR A 123 10.56 -13.17 -5.43
CA TYR A 123 11.30 -14.39 -5.69
C TYR A 123 12.51 -14.49 -4.78
N THR A 124 12.72 -15.69 -4.25
CA THR A 124 14.01 -16.06 -3.68
C THR A 124 15.01 -16.30 -4.81
N ILE A 125 16.27 -16.43 -4.42
CA ILE A 125 17.32 -16.73 -5.39
C ILE A 125 17.20 -18.15 -5.95
N ALA A 126 16.76 -19.10 -5.12
CA ALA A 126 16.48 -20.46 -5.59
C ALA A 126 15.42 -20.44 -6.70
N ASP A 127 14.31 -19.71 -6.50
CA ASP A 127 13.23 -19.60 -7.49
C ASP A 127 13.72 -19.06 -8.85
N ILE A 128 14.66 -18.12 -8.83
CA ILE A 128 15.22 -17.54 -10.06
C ILE A 128 16.18 -18.50 -10.74
N LEU A 129 17.02 -19.21 -9.99
CA LEU A 129 17.95 -20.18 -10.56
C LEU A 129 17.23 -21.41 -11.11
N ASP A 130 16.13 -21.81 -10.48
CA ASP A 130 15.31 -22.93 -10.91
C ASP A 130 14.49 -22.60 -12.17
N SER A 131 14.32 -21.31 -12.50
CA SER A 131 13.55 -20.84 -13.65
C SER A 131 14.41 -20.07 -14.67
N PRO A 132 14.82 -20.72 -15.79
CA PRO A 132 15.66 -20.09 -16.81
C PRO A 132 15.05 -18.81 -17.41
N SER A 133 13.73 -18.73 -17.51
CA SER A 133 13.03 -17.55 -18.04
C SER A 133 13.12 -16.36 -17.09
N LEU A 134 12.99 -16.59 -15.77
CA LEU A 134 13.15 -15.54 -14.76
C LEU A 134 14.59 -15.02 -14.76
N LEU A 135 15.56 -15.93 -14.72
CA LEU A 135 16.98 -15.57 -14.78
C LEU A 135 17.32 -14.76 -16.02
N SER A 136 16.86 -15.20 -17.20
CA SER A 136 17.07 -14.46 -18.44
C SER A 136 16.47 -13.06 -18.38
N SER A 137 15.22 -12.92 -17.90
CA SER A 137 14.57 -11.62 -17.79
C SER A 137 15.29 -10.67 -16.83
N LEU A 138 15.82 -11.20 -15.73
CA LEU A 138 16.60 -10.45 -14.75
C LEU A 138 17.92 -9.96 -15.36
N ILE A 139 18.66 -10.84 -16.05
CA ILE A 139 19.93 -10.49 -16.71
C ILE A 139 19.70 -9.45 -17.81
N THR A 140 18.65 -9.63 -18.63
CA THR A 140 18.28 -8.66 -19.67
C THR A 140 17.98 -7.30 -19.06
N TYR A 141 17.17 -7.25 -17.99
CA TYR A 141 16.85 -6.01 -17.29
C TYR A 141 18.10 -5.36 -16.67
N SER A 142 18.97 -6.14 -16.02
CA SER A 142 20.19 -5.61 -15.39
C SER A 142 21.21 -5.10 -16.42
N ALA A 143 21.22 -5.67 -17.64
CA ALA A 143 22.12 -5.26 -18.71
C ALA A 143 21.63 -4.00 -19.45
N SER A 144 20.34 -3.69 -19.41
CA SER A 144 19.80 -2.47 -20.03
C SER A 144 20.30 -1.22 -19.30
N PRO A 145 21.01 -0.31 -19.97
CA PRO A 145 21.37 0.98 -19.39
C PRO A 145 20.07 1.76 -19.14
N HIS A 146 19.80 2.04 -17.87
CA HIS A 146 18.55 2.65 -17.42
C HIS A 146 18.22 3.92 -18.20
N ARG A 147 17.30 3.85 -19.18
CA ARG A 147 16.80 5.04 -19.88
C ARG A 147 15.93 5.83 -18.90
N GLN A 148 16.34 7.06 -18.64
CA GLN A 148 15.64 8.09 -17.85
C GLN A 148 15.68 7.91 -16.32
N ARG A 149 16.87 8.10 -15.74
CA ARG A 149 17.01 8.65 -14.38
C ARG A 149 16.59 10.12 -14.41
N ILE A 150 15.28 10.41 -14.32
CA ILE A 150 14.86 11.72 -13.80
C ILE A 150 15.18 11.65 -12.30
N GLU A 151 16.23 12.36 -11.93
CA GLU A 151 16.84 12.33 -10.61
C GLU A 151 15.93 13.03 -9.59
N TYR A 152 14.93 12.30 -9.09
CA TYR A 152 14.37 12.60 -7.79
C TYR A 152 15.41 12.15 -6.74
N PRO A 153 15.69 12.96 -5.70
CA PRO A 153 16.71 12.62 -4.72
C PRO A 153 16.33 11.34 -3.98
N SER A 154 16.89 10.22 -4.45
CA SER A 154 16.81 8.93 -3.77
C SER A 154 17.61 9.05 -2.47
N PRO A 155 17.01 8.75 -1.31
CA PRO A 155 17.73 8.82 -0.05
C PRO A 155 18.82 7.74 -0.02
N ALA A 156 20.07 8.19 -0.10
CA ALA A 156 21.33 7.52 0.24
C ALA A 156 21.57 6.11 -0.32
N LYS A 157 22.75 5.92 -0.96
CA LYS A 157 23.35 4.58 -1.13
C LYS A 157 23.29 3.84 0.21
N VAL A 158 22.51 2.76 0.25
CA VAL A 158 22.41 1.88 1.40
C VAL A 158 23.85 1.39 1.71
N PRO A 159 24.37 1.61 2.92
CA PRO A 159 25.69 1.12 3.29
C PRO A 159 25.70 -0.41 3.21
N SER A 160 26.85 -0.97 2.83
CA SER A 160 27.10 -2.40 2.63
C SER A 160 26.38 -3.29 3.64
N ALA A 161 25.56 -4.20 3.10
CA ALA A 161 24.78 -5.17 3.87
C ALA A 161 25.62 -5.84 4.97
N SER A 162 25.08 -5.81 6.18
CA SER A 162 25.47 -6.62 7.33
C SER A 162 25.26 -8.10 6.99
N PRO A 163 26.11 -9.02 7.47
CA PRO A 163 26.02 -10.44 7.13
C PRO A 163 24.71 -11.13 7.57
N ASP A 164 23.94 -10.54 8.50
CA ASP A 164 22.65 -11.08 8.94
C ASP A 164 21.45 -10.68 8.06
N GLN A 165 21.67 -9.86 7.02
CA GLN A 165 20.61 -9.21 6.26
C GLN A 165 20.18 -10.04 5.03
N ARG A 166 18.88 -10.34 4.94
CA ARG A 166 18.31 -11.16 3.85
C ARG A 166 17.87 -10.30 2.68
N SER A 167 17.99 -10.88 1.48
CA SER A 167 17.52 -10.25 0.25
C SER A 167 16.48 -11.10 -0.49
N LEU A 168 15.65 -10.39 -1.25
CA LEU A 168 14.68 -10.95 -2.19
C LEU A 168 14.73 -10.13 -3.47
N LEU A 169 14.29 -10.72 -4.58
CA LEU A 169 14.09 -10.00 -5.83
C LEU A 169 12.60 -9.80 -6.05
N LEU A 170 12.24 -8.60 -6.45
CA LEU A 170 10.88 -8.19 -6.76
C LEU A 170 10.76 -8.02 -8.27
N ALA A 171 9.79 -8.72 -8.87
CA ALA A 171 9.34 -8.46 -10.23
C ALA A 171 8.01 -7.70 -10.18
N ILE A 172 7.94 -6.61 -10.95
CA ILE A 172 6.70 -5.86 -11.20
C ILE A 172 6.40 -5.98 -12.69
N ASP A 173 5.31 -6.68 -13.02
CA ASP A 173 4.79 -6.74 -14.39
C ASP A 173 3.76 -5.63 -14.57
N THR A 174 3.94 -4.83 -15.61
CA THR A 174 3.14 -3.61 -15.86
C THR A 174 2.48 -3.70 -17.23
N ALA A 175 1.15 -3.81 -17.23
CA ALA A 175 0.34 -3.86 -18.44
C ALA A 175 -0.53 -2.61 -18.58
N ALA A 176 -0.58 -2.05 -19.79
CA ALA A 176 -1.58 -1.05 -20.13
C ALA A 176 -2.96 -1.70 -20.27
N ASP A 177 -3.95 -1.17 -19.56
CA ASP A 177 -5.32 -1.70 -19.52
C ASP A 177 -6.32 -0.61 -19.95
N TYR A 178 -6.10 -0.04 -21.13
CA TYR A 178 -6.96 0.99 -21.70
C TYR A 178 -7.14 0.84 -23.20
N PHE A 179 -8.27 1.33 -23.70
CA PHE A 179 -8.50 1.43 -25.13
C PHE A 179 -8.81 2.88 -25.49
N THR A 180 -8.10 3.42 -26.47
CA THR A 180 -8.27 4.78 -26.95
C THR A 180 -8.31 4.82 -28.46
N LEU A 181 -9.01 5.82 -29.01
CA LEU A 181 -9.03 6.09 -30.45
C LEU A 181 -7.71 6.73 -30.93
N ASN A 182 -6.88 7.20 -30.00
CA ASN A 182 -5.57 7.75 -30.32
C ASN A 182 -4.59 6.62 -30.63
N GLN A 183 -4.32 6.40 -31.92
CA GLN A 183 -3.43 5.34 -32.39
C GLN A 183 -2.01 5.45 -31.83
N THR A 184 -1.52 6.67 -31.58
CA THR A 184 -0.18 6.87 -31.00
C THR A 184 -0.08 6.22 -29.62
N LEU A 185 -1.11 6.40 -28.79
CA LEU A 185 -1.15 5.80 -27.44
C LEU A 185 -1.47 4.31 -27.42
N MET A 186 -2.07 3.78 -28.49
CA MET A 186 -2.27 2.35 -28.67
C MET A 186 -1.02 1.65 -29.19
N ASN A 187 -0.16 2.36 -29.93
CA ASN A 187 1.08 1.80 -30.50
C ASN A 187 2.30 1.99 -29.60
N ASP A 188 2.37 3.11 -28.88
CA ASP A 188 3.48 3.46 -27.99
C ASP A 188 2.90 3.88 -26.63
N VAL A 189 3.01 2.97 -25.66
CA VAL A 189 2.49 3.17 -24.31
C VAL A 189 3.51 3.97 -23.50
N PRO A 190 3.16 5.17 -23.00
CA PRO A 190 4.10 5.94 -22.21
C PRO A 190 4.32 5.29 -20.83
N PRO A 191 5.51 5.45 -20.22
CA PRO A 191 5.79 4.94 -18.89
C PRO A 191 4.93 5.57 -17.79
N VAL A 192 4.60 4.78 -16.77
CA VAL A 192 3.73 5.19 -15.66
C VAL A 192 4.57 5.57 -14.44
N LEU A 193 4.37 6.79 -13.93
CA LEU A 193 5.01 7.23 -12.69
C LEU A 193 4.36 6.56 -11.47
N ALA A 194 5.13 5.73 -10.79
CA ALA A 194 4.67 4.98 -9.62
C ALA A 194 5.61 5.14 -8.41
N ASP A 195 5.02 5.09 -7.22
CA ASP A 195 5.68 5.01 -5.93
C ASP A 195 5.64 3.58 -5.42
N ILE A 196 6.81 2.95 -5.33
CA ILE A 196 6.98 1.60 -4.79
C ILE A 196 7.39 1.73 -3.33
N ILE A 197 6.64 1.15 -2.41
CA ILE A 197 6.80 1.32 -0.96
C ILE A 197 6.89 -0.04 -0.28
N LEU A 198 7.96 -0.26 0.50
CA LEU A 198 8.18 -1.42 1.36
C LEU A 198 7.87 -1.07 2.83
N ASP A 199 6.80 -1.64 3.37
CA ASP A 199 6.37 -1.41 4.76
C ASP A 199 6.50 -2.68 5.62
N PRO A 200 7.32 -2.66 6.70
CA PRO A 200 7.39 -3.77 7.64
C PRO A 200 6.12 -3.86 8.50
N TYR A 201 5.71 -5.08 8.86
CA TYR A 201 4.63 -5.26 9.83
C TYR A 201 5.15 -5.12 11.26
N LEU A 202 4.36 -4.53 12.15
CA LEU A 202 4.58 -4.62 13.58
C LEU A 202 3.94 -5.91 14.09
N LEU A 203 4.75 -6.74 14.78
CA LEU A 203 4.33 -8.04 15.32
C LEU A 203 3.72 -9.00 14.27
N ASN A 204 4.05 -8.83 12.98
CA ASN A 204 3.45 -9.58 11.86
C ASN A 204 1.93 -9.46 11.70
N VAL A 205 1.28 -8.51 12.40
CA VAL A 205 -0.18 -8.29 12.33
C VAL A 205 -0.53 -7.03 11.54
N PHE A 206 0.09 -5.89 11.85
CA PHE A 206 -0.29 -4.59 11.27
C PHE A 206 0.86 -3.93 10.51
N PRO A 207 0.63 -3.30 9.35
CA PRO A 207 1.65 -2.49 8.69
C PRO A 207 2.11 -1.35 9.60
N LYS A 208 3.42 -1.12 9.71
CA LYS A 208 3.98 -0.09 10.60
C LYS A 208 3.50 1.31 10.22
N SER A 209 3.30 1.59 8.93
CA SER A 209 2.76 2.88 8.46
C SER A 209 1.33 3.14 8.90
N LEU A 210 0.55 2.10 9.25
CA LEU A 210 -0.86 2.25 9.64
C LEU A 210 -1.01 2.70 11.10
N VAL A 211 0.00 2.45 11.93
CA VAL A 211 -0.07 2.68 13.39
C VAL A 211 -0.41 4.13 13.75
N PRO A 212 0.25 5.17 13.17
CA PRO A 212 -0.07 6.57 13.50
C PRO A 212 -1.51 6.94 13.11
N THR A 213 -1.97 6.48 11.93
CA THR A 213 -3.32 6.74 11.44
C THR A 213 -4.37 6.10 12.34
N ALA A 214 -4.17 4.83 12.71
CA ALA A 214 -5.06 4.12 13.63
C ALA A 214 -5.12 4.81 15.00
N GLY A 215 -3.97 5.26 15.52
CA GLY A 215 -3.89 6.03 16.76
C GLY A 215 -4.66 7.34 16.68
N TYR A 216 -4.51 8.09 15.59
CA TYR A 216 -5.25 9.33 15.35
C TYR A 216 -6.77 9.10 15.30
N VAL A 217 -7.23 8.07 14.58
CA VAL A 217 -8.65 7.71 14.50
C VAL A 217 -9.20 7.32 15.87
N ALA A 218 -8.43 6.58 16.67
CA ALA A 218 -8.84 6.21 18.02
C ALA A 218 -9.03 7.44 18.92
N VAL A 219 -8.06 8.36 18.92
CA VAL A 219 -8.13 9.60 19.71
C VAL A 219 -9.30 10.47 19.29
N THR A 220 -9.46 10.70 17.99
CA THR A 220 -10.58 11.52 17.47
C THR A 220 -11.94 10.90 17.78
N THR A 221 -12.06 9.58 17.72
CA THR A 221 -13.29 8.86 18.11
C THR A 221 -13.61 9.05 19.59
N VAL A 222 -12.63 8.95 20.49
CA VAL A 222 -12.83 9.18 21.93
C VAL A 222 -13.32 10.61 22.19
N ILE A 223 -12.68 11.61 21.57
CA ILE A 223 -13.09 13.02 21.71
C ILE A 223 -14.52 13.22 21.19
N ALA A 224 -14.85 12.68 20.02
CA ALA A 224 -16.20 12.78 19.45
C ALA A 224 -17.26 12.17 20.37
N LEU A 225 -16.96 11.03 21.01
CA LEU A 225 -17.86 10.42 22.00
C LEU A 225 -18.07 11.32 23.22
N PHE A 226 -17.02 11.95 23.74
CA PHE A 226 -17.14 12.90 24.85
C PHE A 226 -18.00 14.11 24.48
N VAL A 227 -17.75 14.71 23.32
CA VAL A 227 -18.52 15.85 22.82
C VAL A 227 -19.99 15.47 22.60
N CYS A 228 -20.26 14.33 21.96
CA CYS A 228 -21.61 13.83 21.74
C CYS A 228 -22.37 13.65 23.06
N ARG A 229 -21.73 13.01 24.06
CA ARG A 229 -22.35 12.83 25.39
C ARG A 229 -22.59 14.15 26.11
N PHE A 230 -21.68 15.11 25.98
CA PHE A 230 -21.83 16.44 26.56
C PHE A 230 -23.03 17.18 25.95
N VAL A 231 -23.14 17.20 24.61
CA VAL A 231 -24.26 17.83 23.89
C VAL A 231 -25.58 17.17 24.26
N LEU A 232 -25.66 15.84 24.27
CA LEU A 232 -26.87 15.11 24.68
C LEU A 232 -27.28 15.43 26.12
N SER A 233 -26.31 15.53 27.05
CA SER A 233 -26.59 15.92 28.44
C SER A 233 -27.15 17.34 28.54
N ARG A 234 -26.64 18.28 27.74
CA ARG A 234 -27.14 19.67 27.71
C ARG A 234 -28.53 19.75 27.10
N ALA A 235 -28.77 19.05 25.99
CA ALA A 235 -30.09 18.99 25.35
C ALA A 235 -31.15 18.39 26.28
N GLN A 236 -30.83 17.28 26.96
CA GLN A 236 -31.71 16.68 27.97
C GLN A 236 -32.00 17.63 29.13
N GLY A 237 -31.00 18.41 29.57
CA GLY A 237 -31.20 19.42 30.61
C GLY A 237 -32.18 20.53 30.21
N ILE A 238 -32.15 20.98 28.94
CA ILE A 238 -33.07 21.99 28.41
C ILE A 238 -34.50 21.43 28.27
N ILE A 239 -34.64 20.19 27.80
CA ILE A 239 -35.96 19.54 27.67
C ILE A 239 -36.58 19.31 29.06
N ALA A 240 -35.77 18.87 30.03
CA ALA A 240 -36.24 18.68 31.40
C ALA A 240 -36.68 20.00 32.04
N SER A 241 -35.93 21.09 31.85
CA SER A 241 -36.32 22.39 32.39
C SER A 241 -37.59 22.94 31.73
N SER A 242 -37.80 22.75 30.43
CA SER A 242 -39.04 23.19 29.76
C SER A 242 -40.26 22.43 30.30
N SER A 243 -40.14 21.12 30.54
CA SER A 243 -41.25 20.30 31.06
C SER A 243 -41.65 20.68 32.49
N THR A 244 -40.68 21.05 33.34
CA THR A 244 -40.95 21.53 34.71
C THR A 244 -41.67 22.88 34.69
N ILE A 245 -41.27 23.79 33.79
CA ILE A 245 -41.91 25.10 33.63
C ILE A 245 -43.38 24.95 33.20
N GLU A 246 -43.70 24.07 32.25
CA GLU A 246 -45.10 23.81 31.85
C GLU A 246 -45.95 23.26 33.00
N LEU A 247 -45.40 22.36 33.82
CA LEU A 247 -46.12 21.76 34.94
C LEU A 247 -46.41 22.79 36.04
N ASP A 248 -45.47 23.68 36.34
CA ASP A 248 -45.66 24.75 37.33
C ASP A 248 -46.68 25.79 36.85
N MET A 249 -46.70 26.14 35.57
CA MET A 249 -47.74 27.03 35.02
C MET A 249 -49.15 26.41 35.13
N LYS A 250 -49.29 25.11 34.89
CA LYS A 250 -50.57 24.41 34.99
C LYS A 250 -51.09 24.29 36.43
N LYS A 251 -50.18 24.22 37.41
CA LYS A 251 -50.51 24.17 38.84
C LYS A 251 -51.00 25.51 39.39
N LYS A 252 -50.52 26.63 38.84
CA LYS A 252 -50.89 28.00 39.26
C LYS A 252 -52.23 28.48 38.69
N SER A 253 -52.74 27.78 37.68
CA SER A 253 -54.01 28.09 36.99
C SER A 253 -55.23 27.34 37.57
N LYS A 254 -55.05 26.49 38.58
CA LYS A 254 -56.11 25.81 39.33
C LYS A 254 -56.17 26.38 40.74
#